data_AF-A0A916YRJ0-F1
#
_entry.id   AF-A0A916YRJ0-F1
#
_cell.length_a   1.000
_cell.length_b   1.000
_cell.length_c   1.000
_cell.angle_alpha   90.00
_cell.angle_beta   90.00
_cell.angle_gamma   90.00
#
_symmetry.space_group_name_H-M   'P 1'
#
loop_
_entity.id
_entity.type
_entity.pdbx_description
1 polymer ?
#
loop_
_entity_poly.entity_id
_entity_poly.type
_entity_poly.pdbx_seq_one_letter_code
_entity_poly.pdbx_strand_id
1 'polypeptide(L)'
;MKFANTVNDLVAKFIRLDFQEDLQAEMLVMERIKPIDYRAFEVEIRELWLDVFETELIELHRAGFVHRDLQRPSNIGGLAFDNILLTDTGLRLIDVGISALKSQVGHKIFEKYVEIELQEMALFREYFLNR
;
A
#
# COMPACT_ATOMS: atom_id res chain seq x y z
N MET A 1 -4.15 0.26 9.42
CA MET A 1 -2.81 0.88 9.61
C MET A 1 -2.08 0.30 10.80
N LYS A 2 -2.58 0.49 12.04
CA LYS A 2 -1.90 0.01 13.27
C LYS A 2 -1.37 -1.42 13.18
N PHE A 3 -2.19 -2.36 12.74
CA PHE A 3 -1.78 -3.76 12.54
C PHE A 3 -0.59 -3.88 11.57
N ALA A 4 -0.70 -3.31 10.36
CA ALA A 4 0.37 -3.34 9.37
C ALA A 4 1.67 -2.72 9.92
N ASN A 5 1.57 -1.59 10.65
CA ASN A 5 2.72 -0.95 11.28
C ASN A 5 3.37 -1.78 12.41
N THR A 6 2.76 -2.86 12.89
CA THR A 6 3.43 -3.82 13.80
C THR A 6 4.20 -4.92 13.07
N VAL A 7 3.98 -5.07 11.76
CA VAL A 7 4.63 -6.09 10.92
C VAL A 7 5.87 -5.50 10.28
N ASN A 8 5.73 -4.41 9.55
CA ASN A 8 6.80 -3.67 8.90
C ASN A 8 6.38 -2.21 8.63
N ASP A 9 7.27 -1.46 7.96
CA ASP A 9 7.10 -0.03 7.71
C ASP A 9 6.51 0.29 6.32
N LEU A 10 6.07 -0.72 5.56
CA LEU A 10 5.57 -0.54 4.20
C LEU A 10 4.36 0.42 4.13
N VAL A 11 3.37 0.22 5.00
CA VAL A 11 2.20 1.10 5.11
C VAL A 11 2.56 2.36 5.90
N ALA A 12 2.04 3.51 5.49
CA ALA A 12 2.18 4.76 6.24
C ALA A 12 1.91 4.59 7.75
N LYS A 13 2.76 5.18 8.58
CA LYS A 13 2.70 5.09 10.04
C LYS A 13 1.50 5.83 10.53
N PHE A 14 0.62 5.09 11.20
CA PHE A 14 -0.43 5.67 12.02
C PHE A 14 0.19 6.44 13.19
N ILE A 15 -0.22 7.70 13.38
CA ILE A 15 0.18 8.51 14.54
C ILE A 15 -0.95 8.53 15.56
N ARG A 16 -2.12 9.05 15.17
CA ARG A 16 -3.30 9.14 16.05
C ARG A 16 -4.60 9.33 15.27
N LEU A 17 -5.72 9.08 15.94
CA LEU A 17 -7.01 9.62 15.55
C LEU A 17 -7.22 10.92 16.33
N ASP A 18 -7.81 11.90 15.66
CA ASP A 18 -8.12 13.20 16.21
C ASP A 18 -9.56 13.57 15.84
N PHE A 19 -10.14 14.55 16.52
CA PHE A 19 -11.45 15.10 16.18
C PHE A 19 -11.34 16.62 16.11
N GLN A 20 -11.61 17.18 14.95
CA GLN A 20 -11.56 18.63 14.77
C GLN A 20 -12.97 19.21 14.97
N GLU A 21 -13.18 19.88 16.10
CA GLU A 21 -14.49 20.43 16.49
C GLU A 21 -15.05 21.40 15.44
N ASP A 22 -14.23 22.29 14.89
CA ASP A 22 -14.69 23.28 13.90
C ASP A 22 -15.25 22.63 12.62
N LEU A 23 -14.70 21.48 12.23
CA LEU A 23 -15.12 20.74 11.03
C LEU A 23 -16.14 19.66 11.34
N GLN A 24 -16.41 19.39 12.63
CA GLN A 24 -17.17 18.24 13.09
C GLN A 24 -16.73 16.94 12.41
N ALA A 25 -15.41 16.75 12.29
CA ALA A 25 -14.82 15.69 11.49
C ALA A 25 -13.79 14.87 12.27
N GLU A 26 -13.86 13.55 12.09
CA GLU A 26 -12.80 12.62 12.52
C GLU A 26 -11.60 12.75 11.58
N MET A 27 -10.41 12.88 12.14
CA MET A 27 -9.17 13.00 11.41
C MET A 27 -8.26 11.82 11.69
N LEU A 28 -7.72 11.24 10.62
CA LEU A 28 -6.65 10.26 10.67
C LEU A 28 -5.31 10.97 10.48
N VAL A 29 -4.52 11.05 11.55
CA VAL A 29 -3.18 11.62 11.52
C VAL A 29 -2.16 10.52 11.29
N MET A 30 -1.40 10.64 10.21
CA MET A 30 -0.37 9.70 9.78
C MET A 30 0.93 10.43 9.47
N GLU A 31 2.01 9.68 9.27
CA GLU A 31 3.27 10.26 8.81
C GLU A 31 3.10 11.01 7.48
N ARG A 32 3.91 12.04 7.29
CA ARG A 32 3.96 12.76 6.01
C ARG A 32 4.91 12.04 5.07
N ILE A 33 4.36 11.43 4.03
CA ILE A 33 5.14 10.92 2.90
C ILE A 33 5.41 12.07 1.91
N LYS A 34 6.60 12.10 1.33
CA LYS A 34 7.00 13.03 0.28
C LYS A 34 7.17 12.26 -1.04
N PRO A 35 6.12 12.14 -1.86
CA PRO A 35 6.18 11.35 -3.07
C PRO A 35 7.16 11.95 -4.08
N ILE A 36 7.86 11.08 -4.78
CA ILE A 36 8.77 11.41 -5.88
C ILE A 36 8.22 10.77 -7.16
N ASP A 37 8.38 11.45 -8.29
CA ASP A 37 8.05 10.87 -9.60
C ASP A 37 8.94 9.65 -9.87
N TYR A 38 8.37 8.58 -10.44
CA TYR A 38 9.10 7.33 -10.68
C TYR A 38 10.32 7.53 -11.59
N ARG A 39 10.29 8.52 -12.48
CA ARG A 39 11.39 8.87 -13.40
C ARG A 39 12.56 9.56 -12.72
N ALA A 40 12.46 9.87 -11.43
CA ALA A 40 13.55 10.50 -10.69
C ALA A 40 14.72 9.54 -10.39
N PHE A 41 14.52 8.22 -10.59
CA PHE A 41 15.52 7.21 -10.31
C PHE A 41 15.75 6.28 -11.50
N GLU A 42 17.00 5.85 -11.65
CA GLU A 42 17.40 4.85 -12.63
C GLU A 42 16.64 3.53 -12.43
N VAL A 43 16.47 2.78 -13.52
CA VAL A 43 15.68 1.55 -13.50
C VAL A 43 16.24 0.52 -12.53
N GLU A 44 17.56 0.42 -12.37
CA GLU A 44 18.23 -0.52 -11.49
C GLU A 44 17.92 -0.25 -10.01
N ILE A 45 17.80 1.03 -9.62
CA ILE A 45 17.41 1.41 -8.25
C ILE A 45 15.94 1.04 -8.03
N ARG A 46 15.09 1.29 -9.03
CA ARG A 46 13.67 0.94 -8.98
C ARG A 46 13.45 -0.56 -8.86
N GLU A 47 14.23 -1.39 -9.57
CA GLU A 47 14.18 -2.84 -9.43
C GLU A 47 14.47 -3.29 -8.00
N LEU A 48 15.54 -2.75 -7.38
CA LEU A 48 15.87 -3.07 -5.99
C LEU A 48 14.75 -2.67 -5.02
N TRP A 49 14.17 -1.48 -5.17
CA TRP A 49 13.06 -1.05 -4.33
C TRP A 49 11.78 -1.85 -4.55
N LEU A 50 11.55 -2.30 -5.78
CA LEU A 50 10.41 -3.15 -6.10
C LEU A 50 10.54 -4.52 -5.43
N ASP A 51 11.74 -5.11 -5.42
CA ASP A 51 11.98 -6.39 -4.76
C ASP A 51 11.80 -6.29 -3.23
N VAL A 52 12.22 -5.17 -2.63
CA VAL A 52 11.96 -4.88 -1.20
C VAL A 52 10.45 -4.72 -0.96
N PHE A 53 9.76 -3.95 -1.80
CA PHE A 53 8.32 -3.74 -1.71
C PHE A 53 7.53 -5.05 -1.78
N GLU A 54 7.86 -5.93 -2.72
CA GLU A 54 7.23 -7.26 -2.83
C GLU A 54 7.47 -8.12 -1.59
N THR A 55 8.69 -8.09 -1.06
CA THR A 55 9.04 -8.83 0.15
C THR A 55 8.22 -8.35 1.35
N GLU A 56 8.15 -7.04 1.57
CA GLU A 56 7.39 -6.44 2.66
C GLU A 56 5.87 -6.65 2.51
N LEU A 57 5.35 -6.64 1.27
CA LEU A 57 3.95 -6.95 1.00
C LEU A 57 3.62 -8.41 1.36
N ILE A 58 4.50 -9.35 1.00
CA ILE A 58 4.35 -10.77 1.35
C ILE A 58 4.42 -10.98 2.87
N GLU A 59 5.25 -10.23 3.58
CA GLU A 59 5.30 -10.25 5.05
C GLU A 59 3.96 -9.83 5.66
N LEU A 60 3.33 -8.78 5.13
CA LEU A 60 1.98 -8.37 5.53
C LEU A 60 0.95 -9.48 5.28
N HIS A 61 0.98 -10.12 4.11
CA HIS A 61 0.09 -11.24 3.79
C HIS A 61 0.26 -12.40 4.77
N ARG A 62 1.50 -12.77 5.09
CA ARG A 62 1.83 -13.83 6.06
C ARG A 62 1.36 -13.49 7.47
N ALA A 63 1.45 -12.22 7.86
CA ALA A 63 0.91 -11.74 9.13
C ALA A 63 -0.64 -11.71 9.15
N GLY A 64 -1.29 -11.82 7.99
CA GLY A 64 -2.74 -11.84 7.88
C GLY A 64 -3.35 -10.47 7.57
N PHE A 65 -2.60 -9.58 6.93
CA PHE A 65 -3.08 -8.30 6.39
C PHE A 65 -3.08 -8.33 4.86
N VAL A 66 -4.09 -7.77 4.22
CA VAL A 66 -4.17 -7.56 2.77
C VAL A 66 -4.71 -6.16 2.47
N HIS A 67 -4.09 -5.42 1.54
CA HIS A 67 -4.39 -4.01 1.30
C HIS A 67 -5.70 -3.80 0.53
N ARG A 68 -5.92 -4.62 -0.49
CA ARG A 68 -7.08 -4.69 -1.41
C ARG A 68 -7.26 -3.51 -2.35
N ASP A 69 -6.24 -2.67 -2.49
CA ASP A 69 -6.32 -1.46 -3.31
C ASP A 69 -4.95 -1.06 -3.87
N LEU A 70 -4.18 -2.04 -4.35
CA LEU A 70 -2.93 -1.73 -5.05
C LEU A 70 -3.25 -1.14 -6.42
N GLN A 71 -4.20 -1.75 -7.13
CA GLN A 71 -4.69 -1.28 -8.42
C GLN A 71 -6.13 -0.79 -8.32
N ARG A 72 -6.39 0.45 -8.78
CA ARG A 72 -7.76 0.93 -8.93
C ARG A 72 -8.53 0.12 -9.99
N PRO A 73 -9.84 -0.09 -9.79
CA PRO A 73 -10.73 -0.57 -10.84
C PRO A 73 -10.66 0.30 -12.11
N SER A 74 -10.54 -0.33 -13.28
CA SER A 74 -10.34 0.33 -14.58
C SER A 74 -11.49 1.26 -15.02
N ASN A 75 -12.64 1.17 -14.36
CA ASN A 75 -13.84 1.97 -14.62
C ASN A 75 -13.93 3.26 -13.78
N ILE A 76 -12.92 3.55 -12.96
CA ILE A 76 -12.86 4.74 -12.10
C ILE A 76 -11.72 5.65 -12.59
N GLY A 77 -11.97 6.97 -12.65
CA GLY A 77 -10.92 7.93 -13.02
C GLY A 77 -9.80 7.99 -11.97
N GLY A 78 -8.55 8.19 -12.41
CA GLY A 78 -7.38 8.25 -11.54
C GLY A 78 -6.15 7.62 -12.19
N LEU A 79 -5.02 7.61 -11.46
CA LEU A 79 -3.88 6.77 -11.82
C LEU A 79 -4.14 5.34 -11.33
N ALA A 80 -3.67 4.35 -12.08
CA ALA A 80 -3.95 2.95 -11.75
C ALA A 80 -3.37 2.50 -10.40
N PHE A 81 -2.24 3.08 -9.97
CA PHE A 81 -1.47 2.64 -8.79
C PHE A 81 -1.10 3.83 -7.90
N ASP A 82 -2.08 4.65 -7.50
CA ASP A 82 -1.82 5.86 -6.72
C ASP A 82 -1.75 5.67 -5.20
N ASN A 83 -2.11 4.50 -4.72
CA ASN A 83 -1.87 4.10 -3.33
C ASN A 83 -0.44 3.61 -3.08
N ILE A 84 0.37 3.50 -4.15
CA ILE A 84 1.78 3.17 -4.09
C ILE A 84 2.57 4.45 -4.36
N LEU A 85 3.41 4.86 -3.41
CA LEU A 85 4.18 6.09 -3.49
C LEU A 85 5.67 5.78 -3.47
N LEU A 86 6.43 6.39 -4.37
CA LEU A 86 7.88 6.35 -4.33
C LEU A 86 8.42 7.45 -3.41
N THR A 87 9.39 7.12 -2.58
CA THR A 87 10.14 8.05 -1.72
C THR A 87 11.63 7.97 -2.02
N ASP A 88 12.42 8.74 -1.29
CA ASP A 88 13.88 8.68 -1.28
C ASP A 88 14.45 7.39 -0.66
N THR A 89 13.61 6.59 0.00
CA THR A 89 14.02 5.34 0.69
C THR A 89 13.35 4.09 0.14
N GLY A 90 12.43 4.19 -0.82
CA GLY A 90 11.72 3.06 -1.38
C GLY A 90 10.24 3.33 -1.65
N LEU A 91 9.46 2.28 -1.84
CA LEU A 91 8.02 2.37 -2.08
C LEU A 91 7.25 2.29 -0.76
N ARG A 92 6.12 3.02 -0.68
CA ARG A 92 5.24 3.08 0.50
C ARG A 92 3.79 2.90 0.08
N LEU A 93 3.00 2.27 0.96
CA LEU A 93 1.55 2.12 0.80
C LEU A 93 0.76 3.15 1.61
N ILE A 94 -0.28 3.70 1.00
CA ILE A 94 -1.27 4.56 1.64
C ILE A 94 -2.68 4.05 1.37
N ASP A 95 -3.66 4.63 2.07
CA ASP A 95 -5.08 4.32 1.93
C ASP A 95 -5.46 2.84 2.15
N VAL A 96 -5.45 2.45 3.42
CA VAL A 96 -5.89 1.11 3.84
C VAL A 96 -7.39 1.05 4.13
N GLY A 97 -8.20 1.96 3.58
CA GLY A 97 -9.62 2.09 3.90
C GLY A 97 -10.45 0.84 3.64
N ILE A 98 -10.06 0.04 2.63
CA ILE A 98 -10.72 -1.22 2.28
C ILE A 98 -9.89 -2.48 2.57
N SER A 99 -8.76 -2.32 3.29
CA SER A 99 -7.93 -3.44 3.73
C SER A 99 -8.69 -4.44 4.60
N ALA A 100 -8.18 -5.66 4.68
CA ALA A 100 -8.81 -6.72 5.48
C ALA A 100 -7.78 -7.47 6.32
N LEU A 101 -8.20 -7.91 7.50
CA LEU A 101 -7.45 -8.86 8.32
C LEU A 101 -8.01 -10.27 8.16
N LYS A 102 -7.12 -11.27 8.12
CA LYS A 102 -7.47 -12.70 8.06
C LYS A 102 -8.43 -13.10 9.18
N SER A 103 -8.29 -12.53 10.37
CA SER A 103 -9.16 -12.75 11.53
C SER A 103 -10.58 -12.22 11.35
N GLN A 104 -10.80 -11.25 10.47
CA GLN A 104 -12.10 -10.61 10.24
C GLN A 104 -12.90 -11.30 9.12
N VAL A 105 -12.22 -11.74 8.07
CA VAL A 105 -12.88 -12.30 6.86
C VAL A 105 -12.79 -13.82 6.76
N GLY A 106 -11.96 -14.46 7.59
CA GLY A 106 -11.72 -15.89 7.54
C GLY A 106 -10.77 -16.33 6.43
N HIS A 107 -10.31 -17.58 6.52
CA HIS A 107 -9.20 -18.10 5.71
C HIS A 107 -9.44 -18.02 4.20
N LYS A 108 -10.56 -18.60 3.74
CA LYS A 108 -10.86 -18.77 2.31
C LYS A 108 -11.05 -17.43 1.58
N ILE A 109 -11.67 -16.45 2.24
CA ILE A 109 -11.86 -15.13 1.66
C ILE A 109 -10.53 -14.37 1.64
N PHE A 110 -9.75 -14.47 2.72
CA PHE A 110 -8.45 -13.84 2.81
C PHE A 110 -7.49 -14.33 1.72
N GLU A 111 -7.40 -15.65 1.48
CA GLU A 111 -6.55 -16.21 0.42
C GLU A 111 -6.93 -15.67 -0.96
N LYS A 112 -8.23 -15.56 -1.26
CA LYS A 112 -8.69 -14.97 -2.51
C LYS A 112 -8.26 -13.51 -2.66
N TYR A 113 -8.27 -12.72 -1.58
CA TYR A 113 -7.78 -11.34 -1.63
C TYR A 113 -6.27 -11.28 -1.86
N VAL A 114 -5.50 -12.16 -1.22
CA VAL A 114 -4.06 -12.27 -1.45
C VAL A 114 -3.74 -12.66 -2.89
N GLU A 115 -4.46 -13.63 -3.46
CA GLU A 115 -4.28 -14.02 -4.86
C GLU A 115 -4.50 -12.84 -5.83
N ILE A 116 -5.54 -12.05 -5.60
CA ILE A 116 -5.83 -10.85 -6.41
C ILE A 116 -4.72 -9.81 -6.23
N GLU A 117 -4.32 -9.52 -5.00
CA GLU A 117 -3.28 -8.54 -4.69
C GLU A 117 -1.91 -8.91 -5.30
N LEU A 118 -1.59 -10.21 -5.37
CA LEU A 118 -0.39 -10.70 -6.07
C LEU A 118 -0.47 -10.54 -7.59
N GLN A 119 -1.67 -10.64 -8.18
CA GLN A 119 -1.86 -10.33 -9.61
C GLN A 119 -1.71 -8.83 -9.87
N GLU A 120 -2.28 -7.98 -9.02
CA GLU A 120 -2.11 -6.52 -9.07
C GLU A 120 -0.64 -6.13 -8.91
N MET A 121 0.09 -6.81 -8.03
CA MET A 121 1.53 -6.62 -7.84
C MET A 121 2.34 -6.91 -9.12
N ALA A 122 2.02 -8.01 -9.83
CA ALA A 122 2.67 -8.33 -11.10
C ALA A 122 2.42 -7.24 -12.17
N LEU A 123 1.20 -6.70 -12.23
CA LEU A 123 0.87 -5.57 -13.12
C LEU A 123 1.59 -4.29 -12.70
N PHE A 124 1.72 -4.03 -11.40
CA PHE A 124 2.46 -2.88 -10.88
C PHE A 124 3.94 -2.97 -11.24
N ARG A 125 4.56 -4.15 -11.15
CA ARG A 125 5.96 -4.39 -11.56
C ARG A 125 6.19 -3.92 -13.00
N GLU A 126 5.36 -4.38 -13.94
CA GLU A 126 5.45 -3.97 -15.34
C GLU A 126 5.25 -2.46 -15.50
N TYR A 127 4.25 -1.89 -14.82
CA TYR A 127 3.97 -0.47 -14.88
C TYR A 127 5.11 0.39 -14.33
N PHE A 128 5.67 0.02 -13.18
CA PHE A 128 6.67 0.80 -12.45
C PHE A 128 8.01 0.83 -13.15
N LEU A 129 8.46 -0.30 -13.71
CA LEU A 129 9.76 -0.40 -14.37
C LEU A 129 9.77 0.22 -15.78
N ASN A 130 8.61 0.28 -16.45
CA ASN A 130 8.48 0.90 -17.78
C ASN A 130 8.25 2.42 -17.76
N ARG A 131 8.27 3.06 -16.59
CA ARG A 131 8.08 4.51 -16.43
C ARG A 131 9.32 5.33 -16.67
#